data_AF-A0A516G763-F1
#
_entry.id   AF-A0A516G763-F1
#
_cell.length_a   1.000
_cell.length_b   1.000
_cell.length_c   1.000
_cell.angle_alpha   90.00
_cell.angle_beta   90.00
_cell.angle_gamma   90.00
#
_symmetry.space_group_name_H-M   'P 1'
#
loop_
_entity.id
_entity.type
_entity.pdbx_description
1 polymer ?
#
loop_
_entity_poly.entity_id
_entity_poly.type
_entity_poly.pdbx_seq_one_letter_code
_entity_poly.pdbx_strand_id
1 'polypeptide(L)'
;MPPSIRTSPRRTCGSWWIRTATRSACSPEWGRRCASSWYTGPPQHHLPFLEQTFGKGTGLSSLLAKIAIGVLSVGVVTTGAVHVLGGPTEATAGGSLAASVVKVVDGDTLDVRYGGEVHRVRLLNVDAPESKDPNRPVECLGQAASEFLADQLPVGRDVTLEFDVDLVDPYDRVLAGVFKDDVLINAEIARAGLGVPVYFAPNKQFLSQVESAHAEAESHQLGLYDPAAECSIPAQLEQLRTAQDQLAQATPAEDASAAEIAAFLEQIEREQSGAAALLLLLGGDSSVVPLAGYTADDIAEMSSTVHGIDATLTTTHAAWSDKHDQAVSREAAIAERKVEEQKRADEAAQRAAEEKAERAAEEKAEREAEEKVQREAEAAAQREAEEKSQREEEQRRQAEEEARRQPPAPAPAPAPAPAPAPPPAPAPPPAPAPDRPGAGYTGCRDYSKPGPYFDDKGRGYMPIDCKTKAPLA
;
A
#
# COMPACT_ATOMS: atom_id res chain seq x y z
N MET A 1 1.09 30.62 70.78
CA MET A 1 2.27 30.15 71.51
C MET A 1 2.80 28.89 70.83
N PRO A 2 4.11 28.81 70.52
CA PRO A 2 4.79 27.69 69.85
C PRO A 2 5.54 26.80 70.89
N PRO A 3 6.64 26.06 70.59
CA PRO A 3 6.86 24.92 69.66
C PRO A 3 7.67 23.76 70.31
N SER A 4 8.00 22.69 69.56
CA SER A 4 9.33 22.01 69.52
C SER A 4 9.30 20.83 68.52
N ILE A 5 10.29 20.36 67.75
CA ILE A 5 11.47 20.85 67.00
C ILE A 5 12.24 19.58 66.53
N ARG A 6 12.73 19.57 65.28
CA ARG A 6 13.90 18.81 64.69
C ARG A 6 13.76 17.29 64.46
N THR A 7 14.34 16.67 63.41
CA THR A 7 15.50 17.02 62.57
C THR A 7 15.51 16.22 61.25
N SER A 8 16.00 16.81 60.15
CA SER A 8 16.44 16.10 58.93
C SER A 8 17.90 15.60 59.03
N PRO A 9 18.41 14.90 58.01
CA PRO A 9 19.43 15.56 57.17
C PRO A 9 19.21 15.42 55.65
N ARG A 10 19.57 16.51 54.95
CA ARG A 10 19.91 16.63 53.52
C ARG A 10 21.18 15.78 53.23
N ARG A 11 21.59 15.40 52.02
CA ARG A 11 21.99 16.20 50.84
C ARG A 11 22.74 15.16 49.94
N THR A 12 22.59 15.05 48.62
CA THR A 12 23.31 15.86 47.61
C THR A 12 22.99 15.36 46.19
N CYS A 13 22.95 16.31 45.26
CA CYS A 13 22.95 16.12 43.82
C CYS A 13 24.32 15.66 43.30
N GLY A 14 24.30 14.96 42.16
CA GLY A 14 25.42 14.83 41.24
C GLY A 14 24.88 14.55 39.84
N SER A 15 24.62 15.61 39.07
CA SER A 15 24.49 15.55 37.62
C SER A 15 25.90 15.52 37.01
N TRP A 16 26.13 14.76 35.92
CA TRP A 16 27.02 15.13 34.82
C TRP A 16 26.92 14.14 33.63
N TRP A 17 26.64 14.73 32.47
CA TRP A 17 26.84 14.35 31.06
C TRP A 17 25.98 13.34 30.29
N ILE A 18 25.47 13.93 29.20
CA ILE A 18 24.82 13.44 27.98
C ILE A 18 25.86 12.76 27.08
N ARG A 19 25.52 11.61 26.47
CA ARG A 19 25.50 11.44 24.99
C ARG A 19 25.01 10.06 24.54
N THR A 20 24.06 10.13 23.61
CA THR A 20 23.83 9.28 22.42
C THR A 20 23.50 7.80 22.62
N ALA A 21 22.20 7.49 22.48
CA ALA A 21 21.74 6.20 21.95
C ALA A 21 21.13 6.42 20.56
N THR A 22 21.65 5.63 19.63
CA THR A 22 21.30 5.47 18.22
C THR A 22 20.00 4.71 18.01
N ARG A 23 19.30 5.10 16.94
CA ARG A 23 18.50 4.33 15.96
C ARG A 23 17.65 3.11 16.39
N SER A 24 16.49 3.09 15.71
CA SER A 24 15.79 1.95 15.09
C SER A 24 14.80 1.11 15.92
N ALA A 25 13.55 1.20 15.46
CA ALA A 25 12.60 0.12 15.13
C ALA A 25 11.97 -0.72 16.26
N CYS A 26 10.63 -0.62 16.35
CA CYS A 26 9.64 -1.70 16.58
C CYS A 26 8.25 -1.03 16.59
N SER A 27 7.47 -1.16 15.51
CA SER A 27 6.38 -2.15 15.27
C SER A 27 5.17 -2.02 16.21
N PRO A 28 3.93 -1.96 15.68
CA PRO A 28 2.71 -1.64 16.43
C PRO A 28 2.05 -2.89 17.00
N GLU A 29 1.48 -2.77 18.19
CA GLU A 29 0.80 -3.89 18.82
C GLU A 29 -0.38 -3.39 19.69
N TRP A 30 -1.54 -4.02 19.46
CA TRP A 30 -2.77 -4.07 20.25
C TRP A 30 -3.75 -2.89 20.24
N GLY A 31 -4.84 -3.09 19.49
CA GLY A 31 -6.15 -2.54 19.80
C GLY A 31 -6.79 -3.21 21.02
N ARG A 32 -7.53 -2.43 21.81
CA ARG A 32 -8.64 -2.91 22.63
C ARG A 32 -9.75 -1.87 22.65
N ARG A 33 -10.96 -2.35 22.40
CA ARG A 33 -12.25 -1.66 22.52
C ARG A 33 -12.45 -1.17 23.95
N CYS A 34 -12.98 0.05 24.10
CA CYS A 34 -13.83 0.44 25.22
C CYS A 34 -14.94 1.34 24.67
N ALA A 35 -16.15 0.80 24.63
CA ALA A 35 -17.38 1.58 24.60
C ALA A 35 -17.87 1.76 26.04
N SER A 36 -18.12 3.01 26.45
CA SER A 36 -19.18 3.32 27.41
C SER A 36 -19.48 4.83 27.41
N SER A 37 -20.72 5.13 27.02
CA SER A 37 -21.51 6.34 27.25
C SER A 37 -21.27 6.99 28.63
N TRP A 38 -21.35 8.32 28.72
CA TRP A 38 -22.16 9.16 29.65
C TRP A 38 -21.70 10.64 29.56
N TYR A 39 -22.62 11.55 29.19
CA TYR A 39 -22.74 12.98 29.60
C TYR A 39 -21.55 13.94 29.28
N THR A 40 -21.65 15.16 28.76
CA THR A 40 -22.64 16.27 28.79
C THR A 40 -22.30 17.28 27.67
N GLY A 41 -23.30 18.08 27.25
CA GLY A 41 -23.20 19.08 26.18
C GLY A 41 -22.33 20.34 26.47
N PRO A 42 -22.27 21.26 25.48
CA PRO A 42 -21.23 22.28 25.36
C PRO A 42 -21.48 23.54 26.21
N PRO A 43 -20.43 24.30 26.58
CA PRO A 43 -20.58 25.54 27.34
C PRO A 43 -21.04 26.68 26.43
N GLN A 44 -22.11 27.36 26.87
CA GLN A 44 -22.61 28.59 26.29
C GLN A 44 -21.85 29.78 26.90
N HIS A 45 -21.25 30.62 26.05
CA HIS A 45 -20.75 31.92 26.46
C HIS A 45 -21.86 32.97 26.34
N HIS A 46 -22.23 33.53 27.50
CA HIS A 46 -23.13 34.66 27.65
C HIS A 46 -22.45 35.97 27.21
N LEU A 47 -23.11 36.72 26.31
CA LEU A 47 -22.90 38.15 26.08
C LEU A 47 -24.11 38.91 26.65
N PRO A 48 -23.94 40.02 27.39
CA PRO A 48 -25.05 40.81 27.87
C PRO A 48 -25.42 41.94 26.91
N PHE A 49 -26.72 42.02 26.62
CA PHE A 49 -27.60 43.17 26.90
C PHE A 49 -27.18 44.57 26.39
N LEU A 50 -27.92 45.09 25.39
CA LEU A 50 -28.38 46.49 25.35
C LEU A 50 -29.50 46.67 24.32
N GLU A 51 -30.75 46.58 24.80
CA GLU A 51 -31.92 47.20 24.17
C GLU A 51 -31.89 48.71 24.44
N GLN A 52 -32.03 49.54 23.40
CA GLN A 52 -32.51 50.91 23.52
C GLN A 52 -33.53 51.23 22.42
N THR A 53 -34.79 51.16 22.83
CA THR A 53 -35.89 52.10 22.60
C THR A 53 -36.03 52.84 21.27
N PHE A 54 -37.17 52.56 20.64
CA PHE A 54 -37.92 53.41 19.71
C PHE A 54 -37.98 54.90 20.14
N GLY A 55 -37.70 55.79 19.18
CA GLY A 55 -38.02 57.21 19.25
C GLY A 55 -38.60 57.70 17.92
N LYS A 56 -39.92 57.97 17.91
CA LYS A 56 -40.60 58.72 16.86
C LYS A 56 -40.19 60.20 16.94
N GLY A 57 -39.89 60.82 15.80
CA GLY A 57 -39.65 62.26 15.70
C GLY A 57 -39.96 62.78 14.30
N THR A 58 -41.01 63.58 14.21
CA THR A 58 -41.56 64.27 13.03
C THR A 58 -40.82 65.56 12.69
N GLY A 59 -40.86 65.93 11.40
CA GLY A 59 -40.67 67.29 10.87
C GLY A 59 -39.23 67.61 10.43
N LEU A 60 -38.93 68.45 9.44
CA LEU A 60 -39.68 69.32 8.55
C LEU A 60 -38.65 69.86 7.53
N SER A 61 -39.10 70.32 6.36
CA SER A 61 -38.44 71.30 5.47
C SER A 61 -37.37 70.74 4.51
N SER A 62 -37.68 70.58 3.21
CA SER A 62 -37.65 71.64 2.18
C SER A 62 -36.25 72.17 1.88
N LEU A 63 -35.68 71.82 0.71
CA LEU A 63 -35.25 72.84 -0.26
C LEU A 63 -34.98 72.21 -1.64
N LEU A 64 -35.78 72.68 -2.59
CA LEU A 64 -35.62 72.53 -4.03
C LEU A 64 -34.47 73.43 -4.52
N ALA A 65 -33.68 72.96 -5.47
CA ALA A 65 -32.94 73.83 -6.39
C ALA A 65 -33.08 73.32 -7.82
N LYS A 66 -34.11 73.86 -8.50
CA LYS A 66 -34.25 73.85 -9.96
C LYS A 66 -33.38 74.97 -10.51
N ILE A 67 -32.50 74.70 -11.46
CA ILE A 67 -31.93 75.72 -12.34
C ILE A 67 -32.40 75.43 -13.76
N ALA A 68 -33.13 76.38 -14.31
CA ALA A 68 -33.61 76.41 -15.69
C ALA A 68 -32.72 77.36 -16.52
N ILE A 69 -32.35 76.87 -17.70
CA ILE A 69 -32.36 77.52 -19.02
C ILE A 69 -31.71 78.91 -19.13
N GLY A 70 -30.59 78.95 -19.86
CA GLY A 70 -30.12 80.11 -20.62
C GLY A 70 -29.90 79.70 -22.08
N VAL A 71 -30.72 80.23 -22.98
CA VAL A 71 -30.59 80.13 -24.44
C VAL A 71 -29.63 81.23 -24.92
N LEU A 72 -28.67 80.91 -25.81
CA LEU A 72 -28.29 81.83 -26.88
C LEU A 72 -27.71 81.08 -28.08
N SER A 73 -28.31 81.34 -29.22
CA SER A 73 -28.02 80.85 -30.56
C SER A 73 -26.88 81.62 -31.23
N VAL A 74 -25.99 80.90 -31.94
CA VAL A 74 -25.30 81.42 -33.13
C VAL A 74 -25.18 80.28 -34.14
N GLY A 75 -25.85 80.44 -35.28
CA GLY A 75 -25.71 79.57 -36.43
C GLY A 75 -24.45 79.91 -37.23
N VAL A 76 -23.76 78.88 -37.68
CA VAL A 76 -22.82 78.96 -38.80
C VAL A 76 -23.20 77.86 -39.78
N VAL A 77 -23.72 78.28 -40.93
CA VAL A 77 -23.87 77.45 -42.12
C VAL A 77 -22.50 77.33 -42.76
N THR A 78 -21.97 76.11 -42.85
CA THR A 78 -20.94 75.78 -43.85
C THR A 78 -21.28 74.45 -44.52
N THR A 79 -21.11 74.47 -45.83
CA THR A 79 -21.36 73.44 -46.83
C THR A 79 -20.37 72.28 -46.74
N GLY A 80 -20.83 71.05 -47.03
CA GLY A 80 -19.99 70.04 -47.68
C GLY A 80 -19.90 68.68 -46.97
N ALA A 81 -20.05 67.62 -47.78
CA ALA A 81 -19.89 66.19 -47.50
C ALA A 81 -21.07 65.50 -46.77
N VAL A 82 -21.95 64.89 -47.56
CA VAL A 82 -22.65 63.68 -47.15
C VAL A 82 -21.59 62.58 -47.07
N HIS A 83 -20.95 62.46 -45.90
CA HIS A 83 -20.37 61.20 -45.52
C HIS A 83 -21.54 60.27 -45.14
N VAL A 84 -21.69 59.17 -45.87
CA VAL A 84 -22.39 58.00 -45.34
C VAL A 84 -21.50 57.47 -44.21
N LEU A 85 -21.60 58.11 -43.05
CA LEU A 85 -21.15 57.53 -41.80
C LEU A 85 -22.14 56.41 -41.53
N GLY A 86 -21.70 55.16 -41.74
CA GLY A 86 -22.35 54.04 -41.06
C GLY A 86 -22.37 54.39 -39.58
N GLY A 87 -23.57 54.63 -39.05
CA GLY A 87 -23.74 54.90 -37.63
C GLY A 87 -23.15 53.75 -36.81
N PRO A 88 -22.85 53.98 -35.52
CA PRO A 88 -22.48 52.88 -34.64
C PRO A 88 -23.58 51.81 -34.74
N THR A 89 -23.21 50.62 -35.20
CA THR A 89 -24.06 49.43 -35.17
C THR A 89 -24.20 49.03 -33.71
N GLU A 90 -25.15 49.64 -33.03
CA GLU A 90 -25.49 49.35 -31.64
C GLU A 90 -26.39 48.11 -31.57
N ALA A 91 -26.18 47.28 -30.55
CA ALA A 91 -27.08 46.17 -30.24
C ALA A 91 -28.44 46.75 -29.81
N THR A 92 -29.51 46.31 -30.47
CA THR A 92 -30.88 46.70 -30.15
C THR A 92 -31.70 45.45 -29.85
N ALA A 93 -32.59 45.52 -28.85
CA ALA A 93 -33.47 44.41 -28.50
C ALA A 93 -34.29 43.94 -29.72
N GLY A 94 -34.32 42.63 -29.95
CA GLY A 94 -34.96 42.02 -31.12
C GLY A 94 -34.28 42.29 -32.47
N GLY A 95 -33.09 42.90 -32.48
CA GLY A 95 -32.28 43.16 -33.67
C GLY A 95 -31.23 42.08 -33.93
N SER A 96 -30.61 42.13 -35.10
CA SER A 96 -29.47 41.28 -35.46
C SER A 96 -28.24 42.10 -35.85
N LEU A 97 -27.05 41.54 -35.62
CA LEU A 97 -25.78 42.22 -35.81
C LEU A 97 -24.70 41.26 -36.32
N ALA A 98 -23.99 41.67 -37.38
CA ALA A 98 -22.85 40.91 -37.88
C ALA A 98 -21.61 41.14 -37.00
N ALA A 99 -20.91 40.06 -36.65
CA ALA A 99 -19.68 40.07 -35.87
C ALA A 99 -18.68 39.03 -36.39
N SER A 100 -17.42 39.15 -35.98
CA SER A 100 -16.38 38.16 -36.28
C SER A 100 -15.83 37.55 -35.01
N VAL A 101 -15.63 36.23 -34.97
CA VAL A 101 -15.14 35.52 -33.79
C VAL A 101 -13.67 35.89 -33.52
N VAL A 102 -13.38 36.27 -32.28
CA VAL A 102 -12.01 36.59 -31.82
C VAL A 102 -11.42 35.40 -31.06
N LYS A 103 -12.20 34.79 -30.18
CA LYS A 103 -11.77 33.68 -29.34
C LYS A 103 -12.97 32.95 -28.74
N VAL A 104 -12.89 31.63 -28.61
CA VAL A 104 -13.81 30.85 -27.74
C VAL A 104 -13.24 30.79 -26.33
N VAL A 105 -14.06 31.12 -25.33
CA VAL A 105 -13.66 31.19 -23.93
C VAL A 105 -13.91 29.85 -23.25
N ASP A 106 -15.13 29.33 -23.34
CA ASP A 106 -15.60 28.04 -22.83
C ASP A 106 -16.75 27.51 -23.72
N GLY A 107 -17.54 26.54 -23.24
CA GLY A 107 -18.58 25.85 -24.03
C GLY A 107 -19.80 26.69 -24.41
N ASP A 108 -20.00 27.85 -23.81
CA ASP A 108 -21.15 28.72 -24.10
C ASP A 108 -20.82 30.22 -24.11
N THR A 109 -19.53 30.54 -24.06
CA THR A 109 -19.04 31.91 -24.02
C THR A 109 -17.92 32.13 -25.05
N LEU A 110 -18.03 33.20 -25.83
CA LEU A 110 -17.01 33.60 -26.82
C LEU A 110 -16.78 35.11 -26.82
N ASP A 111 -15.61 35.53 -27.31
CA ASP A 111 -15.30 36.92 -27.62
C ASP A 111 -15.48 37.15 -29.13
N VAL A 112 -16.22 38.20 -29.49
CA VAL A 112 -16.47 38.60 -30.89
C VAL A 112 -16.09 40.07 -31.12
N ARG A 113 -15.88 40.45 -32.38
CA ARG A 113 -15.59 41.83 -32.78
C ARG A 113 -16.68 42.36 -33.69
N TYR A 114 -17.27 43.49 -33.29
CA TYR A 114 -18.16 44.34 -34.09
C TYR A 114 -17.99 45.79 -33.61
N GLY A 115 -18.41 46.78 -34.41
CA GLY A 115 -18.29 48.19 -34.02
C GLY A 115 -16.86 48.70 -33.76
N GLY A 116 -15.83 47.91 -34.10
CA GLY A 116 -14.43 48.22 -33.81
C GLY A 116 -13.93 47.74 -32.44
N GLU A 117 -14.80 47.15 -31.61
CA GLU A 117 -14.49 46.70 -30.24
C GLU A 117 -14.65 45.18 -30.09
N VAL A 118 -14.09 44.62 -29.01
CA VAL A 118 -14.25 43.21 -28.66
C VAL A 118 -15.27 43.09 -27.54
N HIS A 119 -16.28 42.25 -27.74
CA HIS A 119 -17.37 42.01 -26.80
C HIS A 119 -17.39 40.55 -26.39
N ARG A 120 -17.52 40.31 -25.08
CA ARG A 120 -17.76 38.99 -24.50
C ARG A 120 -19.23 38.64 -24.67
N VAL A 121 -19.54 37.53 -25.32
CA VAL A 121 -20.89 37.05 -25.61
C VAL A 121 -21.15 35.76 -24.85
N ARG A 122 -22.25 35.72 -24.08
CA ARG A 122 -22.82 34.51 -23.47
C ARG A 122 -23.99 34.04 -24.34
N LEU A 123 -23.93 32.78 -24.75
CA LEU A 123 -24.99 32.16 -25.54
C LEU A 123 -26.27 32.09 -24.72
N LEU A 124 -27.36 32.62 -25.29
CA LEU A 124 -28.69 32.54 -24.69
C LEU A 124 -29.25 31.13 -24.70
N ASN A 125 -30.00 30.83 -23.63
CA ASN A 125 -30.83 29.64 -23.45
C ASN A 125 -30.14 28.27 -23.44
N VAL A 126 -28.80 28.22 -23.45
CA VAL A 126 -28.01 26.99 -23.29
C VAL A 126 -26.97 27.19 -22.19
N ASP A 127 -26.78 26.19 -21.34
CA ASP A 127 -25.73 26.15 -20.31
C ASP A 127 -24.82 24.95 -20.57
N ALA A 128 -23.53 25.20 -20.81
CA ALA A 128 -22.56 24.15 -21.09
C ALA A 128 -21.76 23.79 -19.82
N PRO A 129 -21.24 22.55 -19.70
CA PRO A 129 -20.41 22.18 -18.56
C PRO A 129 -19.15 23.05 -18.44
N GLU A 130 -18.86 23.51 -17.23
CA GLU A 130 -17.75 24.42 -16.94
C GLU A 130 -16.38 23.71 -17.03
N SER A 131 -15.36 24.39 -17.56
CA SER A 131 -13.99 23.83 -17.67
C SER A 131 -12.85 24.80 -17.41
N LYS A 132 -13.13 26.08 -17.23
CA LYS A 132 -12.14 27.16 -17.13
C LYS A 132 -12.21 27.95 -15.83
N ASP A 133 -13.22 27.76 -14.99
CA ASP A 133 -13.29 28.40 -13.68
C ASP A 133 -12.22 27.83 -12.71
N PRO A 134 -11.22 28.64 -12.27
CA PRO A 134 -10.17 28.17 -11.36
C PRO A 134 -10.67 27.82 -9.95
N ASN A 135 -11.89 28.24 -9.59
CA ASN A 135 -12.48 27.99 -8.28
C ASN A 135 -13.45 26.79 -8.28
N ARG A 136 -13.70 26.17 -9.44
CA ARG A 136 -14.59 25.02 -9.59
C ARG A 136 -13.83 23.83 -10.22
N PRO A 137 -14.19 22.59 -9.86
CA PRO A 137 -13.69 21.44 -10.60
C PRO A 137 -14.20 21.49 -12.04
N VAL A 138 -13.41 20.94 -12.97
CA VAL A 138 -13.86 20.75 -14.36
C VAL A 138 -15.04 19.80 -14.36
N GLU A 139 -16.14 20.22 -14.98
CA GLU A 139 -17.35 19.42 -15.09
C GLU A 139 -17.21 18.40 -16.22
N CYS A 140 -18.03 17.34 -16.13
CA CYS A 140 -18.03 16.28 -17.13
C CYS A 140 -18.26 16.88 -18.53
N LEU A 141 -17.37 16.55 -19.46
CA LEU A 141 -17.38 17.04 -20.85
C LEU A 141 -17.22 18.56 -21.04
N GLY A 142 -16.82 19.34 -20.02
CA GLY A 142 -16.66 20.79 -20.18
C GLY A 142 -15.58 21.20 -21.20
N GLN A 143 -14.47 20.45 -21.25
CA GLN A 143 -13.44 20.66 -22.28
C GLN A 143 -13.96 20.30 -23.67
N ALA A 144 -14.74 19.22 -23.80
CA ALA A 144 -15.34 18.80 -25.06
C ALA A 144 -16.36 19.83 -25.58
N ALA A 145 -17.15 20.44 -24.69
CA ALA A 145 -18.05 21.53 -25.03
C ALA A 145 -17.30 22.75 -25.57
N SER A 146 -16.19 23.13 -24.92
CA SER A 146 -15.33 24.24 -25.36
C SER A 146 -14.69 23.96 -26.72
N GLU A 147 -14.21 22.74 -26.95
CA GLU A 147 -13.63 22.31 -28.22
C GLU A 147 -14.68 22.28 -29.33
N PHE A 148 -15.87 21.76 -29.04
CA PHE A 148 -16.97 21.74 -29.99
C PHE A 148 -17.35 23.16 -30.44
N LEU A 149 -17.47 24.11 -29.51
CA LEU A 149 -17.76 25.50 -29.87
C LEU A 149 -16.64 26.11 -30.71
N ALA A 150 -15.38 25.85 -30.38
CA ALA A 150 -14.22 26.32 -31.14
C ALA A 150 -14.17 25.74 -32.57
N ASP A 151 -14.55 24.48 -32.74
CA ASP A 151 -14.62 23.81 -34.04
C ASP A 151 -15.78 24.35 -34.89
N GLN A 152 -16.93 24.64 -34.26
CA GLN A 152 -18.06 25.27 -34.94
C GLN A 152 -17.77 26.71 -35.36
N LEU A 153 -17.06 27.45 -34.51
CA LEU A 153 -16.78 28.88 -34.62
C LEU A 153 -15.27 29.17 -34.54
N PRO A 154 -14.47 28.79 -35.56
CA PRO A 154 -13.05 29.07 -35.57
C PRO A 154 -12.78 30.58 -35.57
N VAL A 155 -11.61 30.98 -35.05
CA VAL A 155 -11.20 32.39 -35.01
C VAL A 155 -11.26 33.03 -36.40
N GLY A 156 -11.88 34.21 -36.49
CA GLY A 156 -12.12 34.93 -37.72
C GLY A 156 -13.40 34.53 -38.46
N ARG A 157 -14.16 33.54 -37.96
CA ARG A 157 -15.45 33.18 -38.54
C ARG A 157 -16.46 34.31 -38.36
N ASP A 158 -17.15 34.68 -39.45
CA ASP A 158 -18.28 35.60 -39.38
C ASP A 158 -19.50 34.91 -38.76
N VAL A 159 -20.20 35.62 -37.89
CA VAL A 159 -21.42 35.19 -37.20
C VAL A 159 -22.45 36.30 -37.18
N THR A 160 -23.72 35.94 -37.04
CA THR A 160 -24.81 36.88 -36.76
C THR A 160 -25.23 36.71 -35.30
N LEU A 161 -25.19 37.79 -34.54
CA LEU A 161 -25.74 37.87 -33.20
C LEU A 161 -27.21 38.30 -33.31
N GLU A 162 -28.12 37.51 -32.76
CA GLU A 162 -29.52 37.92 -32.59
C GLU A 162 -29.82 38.14 -31.12
N PHE A 163 -30.42 39.28 -30.81
CA PHE A 163 -30.69 39.70 -29.43
C PHE A 163 -32.15 39.50 -29.06
N ASP A 164 -32.37 39.21 -27.78
CA ASP A 164 -33.71 39.16 -27.18
C ASP A 164 -33.99 40.47 -26.41
N VAL A 165 -34.81 40.43 -25.36
CA VAL A 165 -35.22 41.58 -24.55
C VAL A 165 -34.04 42.23 -23.82
N ASP A 166 -33.32 41.46 -23.01
CA ASP A 166 -32.16 41.94 -22.25
C ASP A 166 -30.88 41.64 -23.03
N LEU A 167 -30.11 42.69 -23.29
CA LEU A 167 -28.92 42.65 -24.15
C LEU A 167 -27.64 42.26 -23.41
N VAL A 168 -27.60 42.49 -22.10
CA VAL A 168 -26.42 42.29 -21.27
C VAL A 168 -26.82 41.66 -19.94
N ASP A 169 -25.95 40.79 -19.43
CA ASP A 169 -26.11 40.22 -18.09
C ASP A 169 -25.45 41.08 -17.00
N PRO A 170 -25.62 40.77 -15.71
CA PRO A 170 -24.99 41.50 -14.61
C PRO A 170 -23.45 41.48 -14.59
N TYR A 171 -22.81 40.69 -15.46
CA TYR A 171 -21.36 40.57 -15.61
C TYR A 171 -20.84 41.31 -16.86
N ASP A 172 -21.67 42.19 -17.43
CA ASP A 172 -21.39 42.96 -18.65
C ASP A 172 -21.11 42.07 -19.88
N ARG A 173 -21.61 40.83 -19.90
CA ARG A 173 -21.56 39.98 -21.10
C ARG A 173 -22.77 40.25 -21.96
N VAL A 174 -22.55 40.34 -23.27
CA VAL A 174 -23.60 40.44 -24.27
C VAL A 174 -24.37 39.12 -24.34
N LEU A 175 -25.70 39.18 -24.33
CA LEU A 175 -26.59 38.03 -24.41
C LEU A 175 -27.13 37.90 -25.83
N ALA A 176 -26.82 36.78 -26.51
CA ALA A 176 -27.25 36.59 -27.88
C ALA A 176 -27.50 35.11 -28.25
N GLY A 177 -28.42 34.90 -29.21
CA GLY A 177 -28.39 33.75 -30.08
C GLY A 177 -27.30 33.94 -31.13
N VAL A 178 -26.41 32.97 -31.28
CA VAL A 178 -25.28 33.06 -32.21
C VAL A 178 -25.55 32.18 -33.42
N PHE A 179 -25.64 32.80 -34.59
CA PHE A 179 -25.88 32.11 -35.85
C PHE A 179 -24.60 32.03 -36.68
N LYS A 180 -24.31 30.82 -37.14
CA LYS A 180 -23.35 30.56 -38.21
C LYS A 180 -24.14 30.29 -39.47
N ASP A 181 -24.12 31.25 -40.39
CA ASP A 181 -25.04 31.27 -41.53
C ASP A 181 -26.49 31.25 -41.01
N ASP A 182 -27.27 30.21 -41.31
CA ASP A 182 -28.65 30.04 -40.83
C ASP A 182 -28.77 29.04 -39.66
N VAL A 183 -27.65 28.60 -39.08
CA VAL A 183 -27.61 27.59 -38.02
C VAL A 183 -27.41 28.25 -36.66
N LEU A 184 -28.35 28.05 -35.74
CA LEU A 184 -28.25 28.50 -34.35
C LEU A 184 -27.27 27.61 -33.56
N ILE A 185 -26.08 28.15 -33.27
CA ILE A 185 -25.02 27.42 -32.56
C ILE A 185 -25.43 27.04 -31.13
N ASN A 186 -26.27 27.85 -30.47
CA ASN A 186 -26.81 27.54 -29.14
C ASN A 186 -27.55 26.20 -29.13
N ALA A 187 -28.33 25.92 -30.18
CA ALA A 187 -29.02 24.65 -30.33
C ALA A 187 -28.08 23.53 -30.77
N GLU A 188 -27.02 23.81 -31.55
CA GLU A 188 -26.04 22.79 -31.92
C GLU A 188 -25.25 22.25 -30.71
N ILE A 189 -24.92 23.08 -29.73
CA ILE A 189 -24.28 22.63 -28.49
C ILE A 189 -25.20 21.67 -27.73
N ALA A 190 -26.48 22.01 -27.61
CA ALA A 190 -27.47 21.14 -26.98
C ALA A 190 -27.70 19.84 -27.76
N ARG A 191 -27.75 19.90 -29.10
CA ARG A 191 -27.87 18.72 -29.98
C ARG A 191 -26.71 17.75 -29.86
N ALA A 192 -25.51 18.26 -29.60
CA ALA A 192 -24.34 17.44 -29.32
C ALA A 192 -24.35 16.81 -27.92
N GLY A 193 -25.33 17.14 -27.08
CA GLY A 193 -25.39 16.74 -25.67
C GLY A 193 -24.34 17.45 -24.81
N LEU A 194 -23.84 18.61 -25.26
CA LEU A 194 -22.78 19.39 -24.61
C LEU A 194 -23.31 20.67 -23.94
N GLY A 195 -24.62 20.82 -23.84
CA GLY A 195 -25.27 21.88 -23.09
C GLY A 195 -26.74 21.58 -22.84
N VAL A 196 -27.28 22.16 -21.78
CA VAL A 196 -28.65 21.94 -21.31
C VAL A 196 -29.50 23.20 -21.50
N PRO A 197 -30.81 23.10 -21.73
CA PRO A 197 -31.67 24.26 -21.86
C PRO A 197 -31.77 25.03 -20.54
N VAL A 198 -31.69 26.37 -20.61
CA VAL A 198 -31.85 27.23 -19.44
C VAL A 198 -32.68 28.46 -19.77
N TYR A 199 -33.59 28.84 -18.88
CA TYR A 199 -34.39 30.04 -19.08
C TYR A 199 -33.78 31.25 -18.36
N PHE A 200 -33.26 32.20 -19.13
CA PHE A 200 -32.74 33.47 -18.63
C PHE A 200 -33.81 34.56 -18.74
N ALA A 201 -34.75 34.62 -17.80
CA ALA A 201 -35.83 35.61 -17.86
C ALA A 201 -35.28 37.05 -18.01
N PRO A 202 -35.85 37.87 -18.91
CA PRO A 202 -37.01 37.63 -19.78
C PRO A 202 -36.71 36.97 -21.15
N ASN A 203 -35.45 36.60 -21.40
CA ASN A 203 -34.97 36.08 -22.68
C ASN A 203 -35.34 34.61 -22.90
N LYS A 204 -36.22 34.35 -23.87
CA LYS A 204 -36.74 33.02 -24.23
C LYS A 204 -36.79 32.74 -25.73
N GLN A 205 -36.37 33.68 -26.57
CA GLN A 205 -36.52 33.61 -28.02
C GLN A 205 -35.97 32.29 -28.60
N PHE A 206 -34.86 31.80 -28.05
CA PHE A 206 -34.16 30.61 -28.57
C PHE A 206 -34.46 29.33 -27.78
N LEU A 207 -35.14 29.44 -26.63
CA LEU A 207 -35.32 28.34 -25.68
C LEU A 207 -35.98 27.11 -26.31
N SER A 208 -37.07 27.29 -27.06
CA SER A 208 -37.78 26.16 -27.68
C SER A 208 -36.93 25.38 -28.69
N GLN A 209 -36.04 26.06 -29.43
CA GLN A 209 -35.14 25.39 -30.37
C GLN A 209 -34.03 24.63 -29.63
N VAL A 210 -33.53 25.20 -28.52
CA VAL A 210 -32.54 24.53 -27.66
C VAL A 210 -33.16 23.32 -26.96
N GLU A 211 -34.38 23.42 -26.43
CA GLU A 211 -35.12 22.30 -25.82
C GLU A 211 -35.34 21.16 -26.83
N SER A 212 -35.73 21.47 -28.07
CA SER A 212 -35.88 20.44 -29.11
C SER A 212 -34.55 19.76 -29.44
N ALA A 213 -33.46 20.52 -29.52
CA ALA A 213 -32.14 19.99 -29.80
C ALA A 213 -31.59 19.13 -28.64
N HIS A 214 -31.83 19.55 -27.41
CA HIS A 214 -31.50 18.82 -26.20
C HIS A 214 -32.25 17.47 -26.14
N ALA A 215 -33.55 17.45 -26.45
CA ALA A 215 -34.32 16.21 -26.54
C ALA A 215 -33.78 15.24 -27.62
N GLU A 216 -33.24 15.75 -28.74
CA GLU A 216 -32.54 14.91 -29.72
C GLU A 216 -31.29 14.25 -29.10
N ALA A 217 -30.49 15.01 -28.34
CA ALA A 217 -29.29 14.48 -27.70
C ALA A 217 -29.61 13.41 -26.65
N GLU A 218 -30.67 13.60 -25.86
CA GLU A 218 -31.16 12.57 -24.92
C GLU A 218 -31.58 11.30 -25.65
N SER A 219 -32.42 11.44 -26.69
CA SER A 219 -32.94 10.29 -27.44
C SER A 219 -31.86 9.48 -28.16
N HIS A 220 -30.76 10.14 -28.54
CA HIS A 220 -29.62 9.54 -29.19
C HIS A 220 -28.46 9.23 -28.24
N GLN A 221 -28.62 9.50 -26.94
CA GLN A 221 -27.61 9.27 -25.91
C GLN A 221 -26.26 9.90 -26.27
N LEU A 222 -26.26 11.21 -26.54
CA LEU A 222 -25.07 11.97 -26.91
C LEU A 222 -24.53 12.78 -25.73
N GLY A 223 -23.21 13.00 -25.70
CA GLY A 223 -22.57 13.89 -24.73
C GLY A 223 -22.87 13.50 -23.28
N LEU A 224 -23.49 14.41 -22.52
CA LEU A 224 -23.87 14.19 -21.12
C LEU A 224 -24.83 13.01 -20.92
N TYR A 225 -25.47 12.53 -21.98
CA TYR A 225 -26.41 11.41 -21.99
C TYR A 225 -25.80 10.10 -22.50
N ASP A 226 -24.54 10.12 -22.94
CA ASP A 226 -23.86 8.97 -23.51
C ASP A 226 -23.41 7.99 -22.41
N PRO A 227 -23.89 6.73 -22.40
CA PRO A 227 -23.43 5.71 -21.45
C PRO A 227 -21.96 5.29 -21.67
N ALA A 228 -21.34 5.65 -22.79
CA ALA A 228 -19.91 5.44 -23.05
C ALA A 228 -19.02 6.60 -22.54
N ALA A 229 -19.59 7.78 -22.26
CA ALA A 229 -18.84 8.89 -21.68
C ALA A 229 -18.66 8.67 -20.18
N GLU A 230 -17.53 8.11 -19.74
CA GLU A 230 -17.30 7.60 -18.37
C GLU A 230 -17.72 8.54 -17.22
N CYS A 231 -17.62 9.87 -17.40
CA CYS A 231 -18.02 10.83 -16.38
C CYS A 231 -19.52 11.15 -16.34
N SER A 232 -20.29 10.71 -17.34
CA SER A 232 -21.73 10.98 -17.45
C SER A 232 -22.51 10.20 -16.40
N ILE A 233 -23.68 10.71 -16.02
CA ILE A 233 -24.56 10.01 -15.07
C ILE A 233 -24.99 8.64 -15.63
N PRO A 234 -25.40 8.51 -16.91
CA PRO A 234 -25.75 7.21 -17.49
C PRO A 234 -24.59 6.22 -17.46
N ALA A 235 -23.35 6.66 -17.74
CA ALA A 235 -22.17 5.79 -17.70
C ALA A 235 -21.88 5.30 -16.27
N GLN A 236 -21.91 6.20 -15.28
CA GLN A 236 -21.70 5.85 -13.87
C GLN A 236 -22.78 4.86 -13.37
N LEU A 237 -24.04 5.06 -13.78
CA LEU A 237 -25.14 4.16 -13.43
C LEU A 237 -24.94 2.77 -14.04
N GLU A 238 -24.53 2.69 -15.30
CA GLU A 238 -24.30 1.42 -15.99
C GLU A 238 -23.08 0.67 -15.43
N GLN A 239 -22.03 1.39 -15.05
CA GLN A 239 -20.88 0.84 -14.34
C GLN A 239 -21.31 0.20 -13.02
N LEU A 240 -22.12 0.89 -12.21
CA LEU A 240 -22.64 0.36 -10.94
C LEU A 240 -23.53 -0.87 -11.14
N ARG A 241 -24.41 -0.88 -12.16
CA ARG A 241 -25.23 -2.04 -12.50
C ARG A 241 -24.37 -3.24 -12.88
N THR A 242 -23.39 -3.03 -13.75
CA THR A 242 -22.45 -4.08 -14.17
C THR A 242 -21.67 -4.63 -12.97
N ALA A 243 -21.19 -3.75 -12.09
CA ALA A 243 -20.47 -4.16 -10.89
C ALA A 243 -21.38 -4.95 -9.93
N GLN A 244 -22.62 -4.50 -9.72
CA GLN A 244 -23.61 -5.23 -8.93
C GLN A 244 -23.83 -6.64 -9.48
N ASP A 245 -24.03 -6.79 -10.79
CA ASP A 245 -24.27 -8.09 -11.42
C ASP A 245 -23.07 -9.03 -11.26
N GLN A 246 -21.85 -8.51 -11.46
CA GLN A 246 -20.62 -9.28 -11.27
C GLN A 246 -20.45 -9.72 -9.80
N LEU A 247 -20.70 -8.81 -8.85
CA LEU A 247 -20.56 -9.09 -7.43
C LEU A 247 -21.65 -10.04 -6.92
N ALA A 248 -22.89 -9.92 -7.43
CA ALA A 248 -24.00 -10.79 -7.06
C ALA A 248 -23.80 -12.23 -7.55
N GLN A 249 -23.08 -12.43 -8.66
CA GLN A 249 -22.74 -13.75 -9.19
C GLN A 249 -21.51 -14.37 -8.53
N ALA A 250 -20.71 -13.59 -7.82
CA ALA A 250 -19.53 -14.09 -7.15
C ALA A 250 -19.92 -14.97 -5.96
N THR A 251 -19.28 -16.14 -5.87
CA THR A 251 -19.37 -17.03 -4.71
C THR A 251 -17.96 -17.41 -4.27
N PRO A 252 -17.64 -17.32 -2.98
CA PRO A 252 -16.32 -17.75 -2.51
C PRO A 252 -16.22 -19.27 -2.64
N ALA A 253 -15.04 -19.77 -3.02
CA ALA A 253 -14.74 -21.19 -2.91
C ALA A 253 -14.90 -21.66 -1.45
N GLU A 254 -15.32 -22.90 -1.23
CA GLU A 254 -15.54 -23.43 0.13
C GLU A 254 -14.29 -23.36 1.01
N ASP A 255 -13.11 -23.42 0.39
CA ASP A 255 -11.83 -23.38 1.06
C ASP A 255 -11.10 -22.03 0.94
N ALA A 256 -11.72 -21.00 0.39
CA ALA A 256 -11.15 -19.66 0.25
C ALA A 256 -10.58 -19.14 1.59
N SER A 257 -9.37 -18.58 1.52
CA SER A 257 -8.70 -17.99 2.67
C SER A 257 -9.40 -16.72 3.15
N ALA A 258 -9.17 -16.35 4.41
CA ALA A 258 -9.69 -15.10 4.94
C ALA A 258 -9.21 -13.88 4.12
N ALA A 259 -7.96 -13.90 3.65
CA ALA A 259 -7.39 -12.83 2.84
C ALA A 259 -8.06 -12.68 1.47
N GLU A 260 -8.40 -13.79 0.80
CA GLU A 260 -9.11 -13.74 -0.50
C GLU A 260 -10.53 -13.17 -0.35
N ILE A 261 -11.24 -13.58 0.71
CA ILE A 261 -12.59 -13.04 0.99
C ILE A 261 -12.51 -11.56 1.38
N ALA A 262 -11.50 -11.14 2.15
CA ALA A 262 -11.29 -9.74 2.50
C ALA A 262 -11.06 -8.84 1.27
N ALA A 263 -10.26 -9.30 0.30
CA ALA A 263 -10.05 -8.56 -0.94
C ALA A 263 -11.35 -8.36 -1.75
N PHE A 264 -12.27 -9.32 -1.69
CA PHE A 264 -13.59 -9.18 -2.31
C PHE A 264 -14.49 -8.21 -1.56
N LEU A 265 -14.46 -8.21 -0.22
CA LEU A 265 -15.16 -7.20 0.60
C LEU A 265 -14.70 -5.78 0.27
N GLU A 266 -13.39 -5.56 0.11
CA GLU A 266 -12.85 -4.27 -0.34
C GLU A 266 -13.35 -3.86 -1.74
N GLN A 267 -13.65 -4.82 -2.62
CA GLN A 267 -14.29 -4.52 -3.91
C GLN A 267 -15.72 -4.05 -3.71
N ILE A 268 -16.52 -4.73 -2.88
CA ILE A 268 -17.90 -4.29 -2.59
C ILE A 268 -17.91 -2.89 -1.97
N GLU A 269 -17.02 -2.60 -1.02
CA GLU A 269 -16.94 -1.29 -0.35
C GLU A 269 -16.58 -0.14 -1.30
N ARG A 270 -15.77 -0.42 -2.34
CA ARG A 270 -15.50 0.54 -3.41
C ARG A 270 -16.76 0.87 -4.21
N GLU A 271 -17.55 -0.14 -4.58
CA GLU A 271 -18.80 0.08 -5.31
C GLU A 271 -19.86 0.79 -4.45
N GLN A 272 -19.93 0.48 -3.14
CA GLN A 272 -20.79 1.22 -2.20
C GLN A 272 -20.38 2.69 -2.11
N SER A 273 -19.07 2.97 -2.10
CA SER A 273 -18.56 4.34 -2.11
C SER A 273 -18.93 5.07 -3.42
N GLY A 274 -18.89 4.37 -4.56
CA GLY A 274 -19.35 4.88 -5.85
C GLY A 274 -20.85 5.18 -5.86
N ALA A 275 -21.67 4.26 -5.36
CA ALA A 275 -23.12 4.45 -5.22
C ALA A 275 -23.45 5.66 -4.32
N ALA A 276 -22.76 5.80 -3.19
CA ALA A 276 -22.92 6.95 -2.29
C ALA A 276 -22.52 8.28 -2.95
N ALA A 277 -21.43 8.30 -3.73
CA ALA A 277 -21.02 9.48 -4.47
C ALA A 277 -22.05 9.88 -5.55
N LEU A 278 -22.60 8.90 -6.27
CA LEU A 278 -23.64 9.16 -7.27
C LEU A 278 -24.95 9.64 -6.62
N LEU A 279 -25.35 9.10 -5.47
CA LEU A 279 -26.50 9.61 -4.72
C LEU A 279 -26.28 11.05 -4.22
N LEU A 280 -25.06 11.40 -3.82
CA LEU A 280 -24.74 12.77 -3.44
C LEU A 280 -24.86 13.73 -4.64
N LEU A 281 -24.41 13.29 -5.82
CA LEU A 281 -24.58 14.04 -7.06
C LEU A 281 -26.07 14.22 -7.38
N LEU A 282 -26.85 13.13 -7.41
CA LEU A 282 -28.28 13.14 -7.73
C LEU A 282 -29.15 13.91 -6.72
N GLY A 283 -28.69 14.03 -5.47
CA GLY A 283 -29.30 14.87 -4.43
C GLY A 283 -28.88 16.35 -4.47
N GLY A 284 -28.11 16.75 -5.49
CA GLY A 284 -27.60 18.11 -5.66
C GLY A 284 -28.65 19.12 -6.18
N ASP A 285 -28.16 20.30 -6.57
CA ASP A 285 -29.00 21.33 -7.18
C ASP A 285 -29.37 20.95 -8.62
N SER A 286 -30.65 20.66 -8.85
CA SER A 286 -31.17 20.27 -10.16
C SER A 286 -31.24 21.41 -11.18
N SER A 287 -30.86 22.63 -10.81
CA SER A 287 -30.77 23.77 -11.72
C SER A 287 -29.37 23.98 -12.32
N VAL A 288 -28.41 23.12 -11.95
CA VAL A 288 -27.01 23.20 -12.40
C VAL A 288 -26.63 21.94 -13.17
N VAL A 289 -25.80 22.08 -14.21
CA VAL A 289 -25.22 20.97 -14.97
C VAL A 289 -24.44 20.03 -14.02
N PRO A 290 -24.55 18.69 -14.18
CA PRO A 290 -25.29 17.98 -15.22
C PRO A 290 -26.78 17.75 -14.90
N LEU A 291 -27.25 18.01 -13.69
CA LEU A 291 -28.63 17.71 -13.29
C LEU A 291 -29.69 18.59 -13.96
N ALA A 292 -29.34 19.81 -14.34
CA ALA A 292 -30.20 20.72 -15.12
C ALA A 292 -30.71 20.11 -16.44
N GLY A 293 -30.01 19.10 -16.95
CA GLY A 293 -30.39 18.37 -18.14
C GLY A 293 -31.34 17.20 -17.89
N TYR A 294 -31.88 17.02 -16.68
CA TYR A 294 -32.78 15.92 -16.32
C TYR A 294 -34.05 16.45 -15.67
N THR A 295 -35.17 15.75 -15.86
CA THR A 295 -36.40 16.07 -15.14
C THR A 295 -36.33 15.57 -13.69
N ALA A 296 -37.20 16.10 -12.83
CA ALA A 296 -37.31 15.63 -11.45
C ALA A 296 -37.66 14.13 -11.37
N ASP A 297 -38.44 13.62 -12.32
CA ASP A 297 -38.82 12.21 -12.39
C ASP A 297 -37.61 11.34 -12.80
N ASP A 298 -36.79 11.79 -13.76
CA ASP A 298 -35.55 11.10 -14.16
C ASP A 298 -34.58 10.98 -12.98
N ILE A 299 -34.37 12.09 -12.25
CA ILE A 299 -33.48 12.11 -11.08
C ILE A 299 -34.02 11.18 -9.99
N ALA A 300 -35.34 11.17 -9.75
CA ALA A 300 -35.96 10.28 -8.78
C ALA A 300 -35.82 8.79 -9.17
N GLU A 301 -35.99 8.46 -10.46
CA GLU A 301 -35.81 7.11 -10.98
C GLU A 301 -34.35 6.64 -10.86
N MET A 302 -33.39 7.49 -11.26
CA MET A 302 -31.96 7.21 -11.10
C MET A 302 -31.60 7.02 -9.62
N SER A 303 -32.08 7.90 -8.74
CA SER A 303 -31.83 7.80 -7.30
C SER A 303 -32.40 6.51 -6.71
N SER A 304 -33.64 6.14 -7.07
CA SER A 304 -34.25 4.87 -6.66
C SER A 304 -33.46 3.66 -7.17
N THR A 305 -32.93 3.75 -8.39
CA THR A 305 -32.09 2.69 -8.96
C THR A 305 -30.82 2.53 -8.12
N VAL A 306 -30.10 3.62 -7.85
CA VAL A 306 -28.85 3.58 -7.08
C VAL A 306 -29.09 3.10 -5.65
N HIS A 307 -30.20 3.50 -5.00
CA HIS A 307 -30.59 2.95 -3.70
C HIS A 307 -30.83 1.43 -3.75
N GLY A 308 -31.44 0.91 -4.83
CA GLY A 308 -31.62 -0.53 -5.02
C GLY A 308 -30.29 -1.29 -5.19
N ILE A 309 -29.34 -0.69 -5.92
CA ILE A 309 -27.98 -1.20 -6.07
C ILE A 309 -27.28 -1.25 -4.70
N ASP A 310 -27.27 -0.14 -3.97
CA ASP A 310 -26.61 -0.03 -2.66
C ASP A 310 -27.19 -1.00 -1.63
N ALA A 311 -28.51 -1.20 -1.61
CA ALA A 311 -29.16 -2.20 -0.77
C ALA A 311 -28.71 -3.64 -1.10
N THR A 312 -28.50 -3.94 -2.39
CA THR A 312 -27.99 -5.24 -2.84
C THR A 312 -26.53 -5.42 -2.45
N LEU A 313 -25.69 -4.40 -2.67
CA LEU A 313 -24.28 -4.41 -2.26
C LEU A 313 -24.16 -4.60 -0.74
N THR A 314 -24.98 -3.91 0.06
CA THR A 314 -25.02 -4.05 1.52
C THR A 314 -25.38 -5.46 1.96
N THR A 315 -26.38 -6.07 1.32
CA THR A 315 -26.77 -7.46 1.63
C THR A 315 -25.66 -8.45 1.24
N THR A 316 -25.01 -8.21 0.09
CA THR A 316 -23.89 -9.02 -0.39
C THR A 316 -22.68 -8.90 0.54
N HIS A 317 -22.34 -7.68 0.97
CA HIS A 317 -21.27 -7.40 1.92
C HIS A 317 -21.50 -8.17 3.23
N ALA A 318 -22.70 -8.09 3.80
CA ALA A 318 -23.03 -8.82 5.02
C ALA A 318 -22.85 -10.34 4.87
N ALA A 319 -23.34 -10.91 3.76
CA ALA A 319 -23.20 -12.35 3.49
C ALA A 319 -21.72 -12.77 3.34
N TRP A 320 -20.91 -11.96 2.68
CA TRP A 320 -19.47 -12.21 2.52
C TRP A 320 -18.68 -11.97 3.80
N SER A 321 -19.09 -11.02 4.65
CA SER A 321 -18.49 -10.79 5.97
C SER A 321 -18.69 -11.99 6.89
N ASP A 322 -19.87 -12.62 6.89
CA ASP A 322 -20.11 -13.85 7.64
C ASP A 322 -19.20 -14.99 7.17
N LYS A 323 -18.93 -15.08 5.86
CA LYS A 323 -17.99 -16.06 5.27
C LYS A 323 -16.55 -15.76 5.65
N HIS A 324 -16.16 -14.49 5.68
CA HIS A 324 -14.85 -14.05 6.14
C HIS A 324 -14.60 -14.50 7.59
N ASP A 325 -15.56 -14.26 8.49
CA ASP A 325 -15.45 -14.64 9.90
C ASP A 325 -15.34 -16.17 10.09
N GLN A 326 -16.05 -16.95 9.27
CA GLN A 326 -15.91 -18.41 9.21
C GLN A 326 -14.52 -18.84 8.75
N ALA A 327 -13.97 -18.19 7.72
CA ALA A 327 -12.63 -18.48 7.21
C ALA A 327 -11.55 -18.15 8.24
N VAL A 328 -11.63 -16.98 8.89
CA VAL A 328 -10.74 -16.59 10.00
C VAL A 328 -10.77 -17.63 11.13
N SER A 329 -11.97 -18.06 11.53
CA SER A 329 -12.14 -19.06 12.59
C SER A 329 -11.55 -20.42 12.22
N ARG A 330 -11.72 -20.83 10.95
CA ARG A 330 -11.15 -22.08 10.42
C ARG A 330 -9.63 -22.05 10.39
N GLU A 331 -9.04 -20.96 9.93
CA GLU A 331 -7.59 -20.77 9.88
C GLU A 331 -6.98 -20.74 11.29
N ALA A 332 -7.62 -20.05 12.24
CA ALA A 332 -7.22 -20.07 13.64
C ALA A 332 -7.23 -21.50 14.22
N ALA A 333 -8.29 -22.27 13.97
CA ALA A 333 -8.38 -23.66 14.42
C ALA A 333 -7.31 -24.56 13.77
N ILE A 334 -6.94 -24.32 12.52
CA ILE A 334 -5.82 -25.02 11.85
C ILE A 334 -4.49 -24.65 12.52
N ALA A 335 -4.27 -23.37 12.80
CA ALA A 335 -3.06 -22.90 13.46
C ALA A 335 -2.91 -23.49 14.87
N GLU A 336 -3.98 -23.51 15.66
CA GLU A 336 -3.99 -24.14 16.99
C GLU A 336 -3.66 -25.63 16.93
N ARG A 337 -4.26 -26.37 15.98
CA ARG A 337 -3.93 -27.80 15.78
C ARG A 337 -2.47 -28.01 15.44
N LYS A 338 -1.88 -27.16 14.59
CA LYS A 338 -0.45 -27.23 14.24
C LYS A 338 0.44 -26.95 15.45
N VAL A 339 0.09 -26.00 16.30
CA VAL A 339 0.82 -25.71 17.55
C VAL A 339 0.78 -26.92 18.50
N GLU A 340 -0.39 -27.52 18.69
CA GLU A 340 -0.55 -28.71 19.54
C GLU A 340 0.20 -29.93 18.98
N GLU A 341 0.16 -30.14 17.66
CA GLU A 341 0.92 -31.20 16.99
C GLU A 341 2.43 -30.98 17.15
N GLN A 342 2.91 -29.76 16.96
CA GLN A 342 4.32 -29.40 17.17
C GLN A 342 4.74 -29.65 18.61
N LYS A 343 3.93 -29.24 19.59
CA LYS A 343 4.20 -29.48 21.01
C LYS A 343 4.30 -30.97 21.31
N ARG A 344 3.41 -31.80 20.77
CA ARG A 344 3.49 -33.26 20.92
C ARG A 344 4.76 -33.84 20.29
N ALA A 345 5.15 -33.34 19.12
CA ALA A 345 6.38 -33.74 18.46
C ALA A 345 7.62 -33.37 19.30
N ASP A 346 7.65 -32.16 19.87
CA ASP A 346 8.73 -31.68 20.73
C ASP A 346 8.82 -32.49 22.03
N GLU A 347 7.69 -32.76 22.70
CA GLU A 347 7.65 -33.59 23.90
C GLU A 347 8.07 -35.05 23.62
N ALA A 348 7.70 -35.60 22.45
CA ALA A 348 8.13 -36.93 22.03
C ALA A 348 9.64 -36.97 21.74
N ALA A 349 10.17 -35.94 21.08
CA ALA A 349 11.60 -35.79 20.82
C ALA A 349 12.41 -35.66 22.12
N GLN A 350 11.92 -34.89 23.10
CA GLN A 350 12.54 -34.76 24.41
C GLN A 350 12.59 -36.11 25.13
N ARG A 351 11.47 -36.83 25.20
CA ARG A 351 11.42 -38.17 25.83
C ARG A 351 12.39 -39.15 25.17
N ALA A 352 12.44 -39.17 23.84
CA ALA A 352 13.38 -40.00 23.10
C ALA A 352 14.85 -39.62 23.38
N ALA A 353 15.14 -38.33 23.55
CA ALA A 353 16.49 -37.85 23.89
C ALA A 353 16.88 -38.24 25.33
N GLU A 354 15.95 -38.11 26.28
CA GLU A 354 16.13 -38.53 27.68
C GLU A 354 16.38 -40.05 27.76
N GLU A 355 15.55 -40.86 27.11
CA GLU A 355 15.71 -42.33 27.07
C GLU A 355 17.05 -42.72 26.42
N LYS A 356 17.44 -42.04 25.33
CA LYS A 356 18.74 -42.28 24.70
C LYS A 356 19.91 -41.90 25.61
N ALA A 357 19.79 -40.81 26.37
CA ALA A 357 20.80 -40.39 27.32
C ALA A 357 20.92 -41.37 28.50
N GLU A 358 19.79 -41.89 28.99
CA GLU A 358 19.75 -42.92 30.03
C GLU A 358 20.42 -44.21 29.55
N ARG A 359 20.05 -44.74 28.38
CA ARG A 359 20.70 -45.91 27.78
C ARG A 359 22.21 -45.71 27.59
N ALA A 360 22.62 -44.53 27.13
CA ALA A 360 24.05 -44.21 26.97
C ALA A 360 24.78 -44.12 28.34
N ALA A 361 24.10 -43.66 29.39
CA ALA A 361 24.66 -43.62 30.74
C ALA A 361 24.77 -45.02 31.35
N GLU A 362 23.77 -45.88 31.15
CA GLU A 362 23.80 -47.29 31.55
C GLU A 362 24.93 -48.05 30.84
N GLU A 363 25.03 -47.94 29.51
CA GLU A 363 26.13 -48.55 28.74
C GLU A 363 27.51 -48.05 29.21
N LYS A 364 27.62 -46.75 29.53
CA LYS A 364 28.86 -46.19 30.07
C LYS A 364 29.17 -46.74 31.45
N ALA A 365 28.19 -46.84 32.34
CA ALA A 365 28.36 -47.38 33.69
C ALA A 365 28.76 -48.86 33.65
N GLU A 366 28.18 -49.65 32.74
CA GLU A 366 28.56 -51.05 32.52
C GLU A 366 30.02 -51.15 32.05
N ARG A 367 30.42 -50.35 31.06
CA ARG A 367 31.84 -50.29 30.62
C ARG A 367 32.79 -49.90 31.74
N GLU A 368 32.44 -48.90 32.55
CA GLU A 368 33.26 -48.48 33.70
C GLU A 368 33.35 -49.59 34.77
N ALA A 369 32.27 -50.35 34.99
CA ALA A 369 32.27 -51.49 35.90
C ALA A 369 33.14 -52.65 35.38
N GLU A 370 33.02 -52.98 34.09
CA GLU A 370 33.87 -53.98 33.43
C GLU A 370 35.35 -53.58 33.48
N GLU A 371 35.67 -52.33 33.16
CA GLU A 371 37.04 -51.81 33.29
C GLU A 371 37.56 -51.91 34.72
N LYS A 372 36.72 -51.60 35.71
CA LYS A 372 37.11 -51.72 37.12
C LYS A 372 37.41 -53.17 37.50
N VAL A 373 36.54 -54.11 37.12
CA VAL A 373 36.77 -55.55 37.34
C VAL A 373 38.07 -55.99 36.69
N GLN A 374 38.33 -55.54 35.46
CA GLN A 374 39.55 -55.89 34.74
C GLN A 374 40.80 -55.30 35.41
N ARG A 375 40.76 -54.05 35.87
CA ARG A 375 41.86 -53.42 36.62
C ARG A 375 42.13 -54.15 37.94
N GLU A 376 41.09 -54.56 38.66
CA GLU A 376 41.22 -55.32 39.90
C GLU A 376 41.84 -56.71 39.64
N ALA A 377 41.45 -57.39 38.55
CA ALA A 377 42.03 -58.65 38.13
C ALA A 377 43.50 -58.51 37.70
N GLU A 378 43.84 -57.48 36.93
CA GLU A 378 45.23 -57.17 36.54
C GLU A 378 46.10 -56.86 37.77
N ALA A 379 45.58 -56.08 38.73
CA ALA A 379 46.27 -55.79 39.98
C ALA A 379 46.43 -57.03 40.88
N ALA A 380 45.46 -57.95 40.87
CA ALA A 380 45.60 -59.24 41.55
C ALA A 380 46.67 -60.11 40.90
N ALA A 381 46.67 -60.22 39.56
CA ALA A 381 47.68 -60.96 38.81
C ALA A 381 49.09 -60.38 38.99
N GLN A 382 49.24 -59.05 39.04
CA GLN A 382 50.51 -58.40 39.35
C GLN A 382 51.00 -58.74 40.76
N ARG A 383 50.12 -58.72 41.76
CA ARG A 383 50.46 -59.12 43.14
C ARG A 383 50.88 -60.58 43.21
N GLU A 384 50.18 -61.49 42.54
CA GLU A 384 50.58 -62.90 42.45
C GLU A 384 51.93 -63.08 41.76
N ALA A 385 52.20 -62.33 40.68
CA ALA A 385 53.47 -62.35 39.98
C ALA A 385 54.62 -61.79 40.84
N GLU A 386 54.40 -60.70 41.56
CA GLU A 386 55.36 -60.13 42.51
C GLU A 386 55.65 -61.12 43.64
N GLU A 387 54.63 -61.69 44.27
CA GLU A 387 54.81 -62.74 45.29
C GLU A 387 55.57 -63.94 44.76
N LYS A 388 55.27 -64.39 43.53
CA LYS A 388 56.00 -65.48 42.90
C LYS A 388 57.47 -65.10 42.67
N SER A 389 57.73 -63.88 42.20
CA SER A 389 59.10 -63.39 42.00
C SER A 389 59.88 -63.29 43.32
N GLN A 390 59.22 -62.86 44.41
CA GLN A 390 59.82 -62.82 45.74
C GLN A 390 60.13 -64.22 46.26
N ARG A 391 59.20 -65.18 46.08
CA ARG A 391 59.44 -66.59 46.40
C ARG A 391 60.59 -67.18 45.60
N GLU A 392 60.67 -66.90 44.30
CA GLU A 392 61.78 -67.33 43.43
C GLU A 392 63.11 -66.67 43.83
N GLU A 393 63.12 -65.38 44.19
CA GLU A 393 64.31 -64.69 44.68
C GLU A 393 64.76 -65.25 46.03
N GLU A 394 63.83 -65.52 46.95
CA GLU A 394 64.14 -66.11 48.25
C GLU A 394 64.66 -67.54 48.10
N GLN A 395 64.07 -68.36 47.22
CA GLN A 395 64.62 -69.66 46.85
C GLN A 395 66.02 -69.53 46.25
N ARG A 396 66.27 -68.53 45.39
CA ARG A 396 67.60 -68.29 44.83
C ARG A 396 68.61 -67.88 45.90
N ARG A 397 68.22 -67.03 46.85
CA ARG A 397 69.06 -66.68 48.01
C ARG A 397 69.37 -67.89 48.88
N GLN A 398 68.39 -68.73 49.15
CA GLN A 398 68.58 -69.98 49.91
C GLN A 398 69.52 -70.94 49.17
N ALA A 399 69.36 -71.12 47.85
CA ALA A 399 70.24 -71.94 47.03
C ALA A 399 71.66 -71.37 46.95
N GLU A 400 71.83 -70.05 46.89
CA GLU A 400 73.13 -69.38 46.90
C GLU A 400 73.81 -69.48 48.28
N GLU A 401 73.04 -69.41 49.37
CA GLU A 401 73.55 -69.66 50.73
C GLU A 401 73.93 -71.14 50.93
N GLU A 402 73.15 -72.07 50.40
CA GLU A 402 73.45 -73.51 50.40
C GLU A 402 74.70 -73.82 49.56
N ALA A 403 74.86 -73.19 48.41
CA ALA A 403 76.08 -73.27 47.59
C ALA A 403 77.31 -72.69 48.32
N ARG A 404 77.16 -71.63 49.11
CA ARG A 404 78.22 -71.10 49.99
C ARG A 404 78.58 -72.03 51.15
N ARG A 405 77.67 -72.92 51.57
CA ARG A 405 77.88 -73.92 52.64
C ARG A 405 78.49 -75.23 52.12
N GLN A 406 78.58 -75.44 50.80
CA GLN A 406 79.32 -76.57 50.23
C GLN A 406 80.83 -76.28 50.23
N PRO A 407 81.68 -77.20 50.69
CA PRO A 407 83.13 -77.05 50.59
C PRO A 407 83.57 -77.05 49.11
N PRO A 408 84.66 -76.33 48.75
CA PRO A 408 85.08 -76.21 47.36
C PRO A 408 85.31 -77.60 46.76
N ALA A 409 84.70 -77.83 45.58
CA ALA A 409 84.96 -79.03 44.80
C ALA A 409 86.48 -79.16 44.56
N PRO A 410 87.06 -80.37 44.64
CA PRO A 410 88.48 -80.59 44.50
C PRO A 410 88.97 -80.15 43.11
N ALA A 411 90.10 -79.46 43.08
CA ALA A 411 90.80 -79.10 41.86
C ALA A 411 91.07 -80.35 40.99
N PRO A 412 90.60 -80.41 39.73
CA PRO A 412 91.07 -81.41 38.80
C PRO A 412 92.45 -81.04 38.24
N ALA A 413 93.36 -82.02 38.26
CA ALA A 413 94.72 -81.99 37.75
C ALA A 413 94.78 -82.07 36.19
N PRO A 414 95.94 -81.84 35.55
CA PRO A 414 96.10 -81.22 34.23
C PRO A 414 96.11 -82.19 33.03
N ALA A 415 95.67 -81.72 31.85
CA ALA A 415 96.17 -82.04 30.48
C ALA A 415 95.16 -81.57 29.39
N PRO A 416 95.54 -81.34 28.11
CA PRO A 416 96.83 -80.89 27.54
C PRO A 416 96.69 -79.66 26.59
N ALA A 417 97.80 -78.94 26.36
CA ALA A 417 98.02 -78.16 25.13
C ALA A 417 98.41 -79.12 23.98
N PRO A 418 98.08 -78.91 22.68
CA PRO A 418 98.46 -77.73 21.86
C PRO A 418 97.32 -77.21 20.93
N ALA A 419 97.26 -75.91 20.58
CA ALA A 419 97.76 -75.24 19.35
C ALA A 419 97.28 -75.83 18.00
N PRO A 420 97.16 -75.05 16.90
CA PRO A 420 97.17 -73.59 16.72
C PRO A 420 95.96 -73.03 15.90
N ALA A 421 95.77 -71.71 15.95
CA ALA A 421 94.96 -70.93 15.00
C ALA A 421 95.52 -71.04 13.57
N PRO A 422 94.71 -70.84 12.51
CA PRO A 422 94.57 -69.51 11.89
C PRO A 422 93.20 -69.31 11.16
N PRO A 423 93.00 -68.27 10.31
CA PRO A 423 92.93 -66.84 10.63
C PRO A 423 91.61 -66.22 10.06
N PRO A 424 91.38 -64.90 10.24
CA PRO A 424 90.07 -64.24 10.16
C PRO A 424 89.82 -63.49 8.84
N ALA A 425 88.58 -62.96 8.73
CA ALA A 425 88.00 -61.94 7.83
C ALA A 425 86.94 -62.46 6.82
N PRO A 426 85.97 -61.64 6.38
CA PRO A 426 85.83 -60.19 6.64
C PRO A 426 84.46 -59.73 7.21
N ALA A 427 84.49 -58.58 7.88
CA ALA A 427 83.35 -57.66 8.01
C ALA A 427 83.17 -56.86 6.70
N PRO A 428 81.93 -56.49 6.31
CA PRO A 428 81.56 -55.06 6.24
C PRO A 428 80.03 -54.79 6.47
N PRO A 429 79.50 -53.54 6.41
CA PRO A 429 79.92 -52.32 7.11
C PRO A 429 78.65 -51.59 7.73
N PRO A 430 78.52 -50.24 7.86
CA PRO A 430 78.08 -49.57 9.10
C PRO A 430 76.70 -48.86 8.97
N ALA A 431 76.19 -48.26 10.06
CA ALA A 431 75.10 -47.26 10.02
C ALA A 431 75.51 -46.01 9.17
N PRO A 432 74.61 -45.26 8.46
CA PRO A 432 73.42 -44.54 8.98
C PRO A 432 72.16 -44.45 8.04
N ALA A 433 71.08 -43.81 8.51
CA ALA A 433 69.75 -43.52 7.88
C ALA A 433 69.81 -42.54 6.66
N PRO A 434 68.73 -42.17 5.89
CA PRO A 434 67.28 -42.42 6.00
C PRO A 434 66.57 -42.87 4.66
N ASP A 435 65.24 -42.72 4.62
CA ASP A 435 64.30 -42.70 3.48
C ASP A 435 63.46 -43.94 3.10
N ARG A 436 62.19 -43.84 3.52
CA ARG A 436 60.97 -44.35 2.88
C ARG A 436 61.09 -44.33 1.35
N PRO A 437 60.70 -45.41 0.65
CA PRO A 437 59.46 -45.32 -0.14
C PRO A 437 58.67 -46.63 -0.23
N GLY A 438 57.35 -46.49 -0.07
CA GLY A 438 56.35 -47.55 -0.02
C GLY A 438 55.29 -47.14 1.02
N ALA A 439 54.65 -45.98 0.94
CA ALA A 439 53.67 -45.60 -0.10
C ALA A 439 52.75 -46.80 -0.43
N GLY A 440 51.63 -47.00 0.25
CA GLY A 440 50.98 -46.15 1.23
C GLY A 440 49.93 -46.95 2.00
N TYR A 441 50.29 -47.35 3.21
CA TYR A 441 49.32 -47.73 4.22
C TYR A 441 49.53 -46.86 5.44
N THR A 442 49.04 -45.63 5.34
CA THR A 442 48.82 -44.78 6.51
C THR A 442 47.65 -45.40 7.26
N GLY A 443 47.92 -45.96 8.44
CA GLY A 443 46.92 -46.64 9.24
C GLY A 443 45.61 -45.85 9.42
N CYS A 444 44.60 -46.57 9.89
CA CYS A 444 43.27 -46.11 10.24
C CYS A 444 43.21 -44.66 10.72
N ARG A 445 42.64 -43.79 9.88
CA ARG A 445 42.21 -42.45 10.28
C ARG A 445 40.68 -42.46 10.39
N ASP A 446 40.18 -41.75 11.38
CA ASP A 446 38.76 -41.47 11.56
C ASP A 446 38.27 -40.59 10.40
N TYR A 447 37.43 -41.14 9.52
CA TYR A 447 36.88 -40.44 8.35
C TYR A 447 35.38 -40.19 8.57
N SER A 448 35.07 -39.16 9.36
CA SER A 448 33.70 -38.78 9.69
C SER A 448 33.01 -37.91 8.61
N LYS A 449 33.48 -37.91 7.35
CA LYS A 449 32.87 -37.12 6.26
C LYS A 449 32.82 -37.88 4.92
N PRO A 450 31.66 -37.95 4.25
CA PRO A 450 31.50 -38.64 2.97
C PRO A 450 32.02 -37.77 1.81
N GLY A 451 32.84 -38.37 0.95
CA GLY A 451 33.34 -37.75 -0.27
C GLY A 451 34.32 -38.68 -0.99
N PRO A 452 34.62 -38.45 -2.28
CA PRO A 452 35.59 -39.27 -2.99
C PRO A 452 37.00 -39.11 -2.41
N TYR A 453 37.64 -40.22 -2.06
CA TYR A 453 38.94 -40.21 -1.38
C TYR A 453 40.08 -40.33 -2.39
N PHE A 454 40.96 -39.34 -2.35
CA PHE A 454 42.17 -39.28 -3.19
C PHE A 454 43.39 -39.19 -2.29
N ASP A 455 44.46 -39.89 -2.65
CA ASP A 455 45.73 -39.75 -1.97
C ASP A 455 46.41 -38.42 -2.31
N ASP A 456 47.48 -38.08 -1.61
CA ASP A 456 48.27 -36.86 -1.82
C ASP A 456 48.91 -36.78 -3.24
N LYS A 457 48.73 -37.83 -4.06
CA LYS A 457 49.15 -37.93 -5.45
C LYS A 457 47.97 -37.97 -6.43
N GLY A 458 46.75 -37.68 -5.97
CA GLY A 458 45.53 -37.59 -6.78
C GLY A 458 44.96 -38.93 -7.23
N ARG A 459 45.40 -40.06 -6.67
CA ARG A 459 44.88 -41.40 -7.03
C ARG A 459 43.70 -41.74 -6.14
N GLY A 460 42.57 -42.11 -6.75
CA GLY A 460 41.39 -42.54 -6.02
C GLY A 460 41.63 -43.84 -5.26
N TYR A 461 41.17 -43.91 -4.01
CA TYR A 461 41.17 -45.14 -3.22
C TYR A 461 39.85 -45.29 -2.46
N MET A 462 39.51 -46.53 -2.10
CA MET A 462 38.30 -46.83 -1.32
C MET A 462 38.70 -47.06 0.13
N PRO A 463 38.13 -46.33 1.11
CA PRO A 463 38.46 -46.53 2.51
C PRO A 463 38.01 -47.92 2.97
N ILE A 464 38.79 -48.51 3.88
CA ILE A 464 38.57 -49.85 4.41
C ILE A 464 38.29 -49.70 5.90
N ASP A 465 37.23 -50.36 6.38
CA ASP A 465 36.89 -50.41 7.80
C ASP A 465 37.98 -51.17 8.57
N CYS A 466 38.45 -50.56 9.64
CA CYS A 466 39.61 -51.03 10.37
C CYS A 466 39.37 -52.23 11.28
N LYS A 467 38.11 -52.54 11.62
CA LYS A 467 37.73 -53.72 12.39
C LYS A 467 37.44 -54.91 11.49
N THR A 468 36.71 -54.69 10.40
CA THR A 468 36.19 -55.74 9.53
C THR A 468 37.07 -56.01 8.32
N LYS A 469 38.00 -55.09 8.00
CA LYS A 469 38.84 -55.10 6.78
C LYS A 469 38.03 -55.12 5.48
N ALA A 470 36.76 -54.70 5.51
CA ALA A 470 35.90 -54.59 4.35
C ALA A 470 35.87 -53.15 3.79
N PRO A 471 35.63 -52.95 2.48
CA PRO A 471 35.48 -51.60 1.91
C PRO A 471 34.25 -50.89 2.49
N LEU A 472 34.40 -49.61 2.85
CA LEU A 472 33.29 -48.74 3.19
C LEU A 472 32.69 -48.20 1.90
N ALA A 473 31.44 -48.58 1.61
CA ALA A 473 30.70 -48.22 0.41
C ALA A 473 30.29 -46.73 0.38
#